data_AF-Q18DE4-F1
#
_entry.id   AF-Q18DE4-F1
#
_cell.length_a   1.000
_cell.length_b   1.000
_cell.length_c   1.000
_cell.angle_alpha   90.00
_cell.angle_beta   90.00
_cell.angle_gamma   90.00
#
_symmetry.space_group_name_H-M   'P 1'
#
loop_
_entity.id
_entity.type
_entity.pdbx_description
1 polymer ?
#
loop_
_entity_poly.entity_id
_entity_poly.type
_entity_poly.pdbx_seq_one_letter_code
_entity_poly.pdbx_strand_id
1 'polypeptide(L)'
;MSSISRSEFKYQIQHIDPIDFEEFVADVWSHRGWKTSLTSASHDRGIDVIATWNGVISRKEAIQVKRYQSEKVGSREVQTYGSIPYQEPDVDTVIIVTSSSFSQPAQKIADDLNVKTINGDDLYQIVRENSLSSIVATHLELDNRSENATEIGTSNNTHSAQSGISNSASLPEENRRESTIQHTTSTQTDSIELPKLPEDETMGKVFLLIGVLLLVSVPTLLILIFGTAI
;
A
#
# COMPACT_ATOMS: atom_id res chain seq x y z
N MET A 1 14.83 26.19 -0.77
CA MET A 1 14.47 25.00 -1.55
C MET A 1 13.08 25.25 -2.10
N SER A 2 12.89 25.22 -3.42
CA SER A 2 11.57 25.43 -4.02
C SER A 2 10.65 24.32 -3.52
N SER A 3 9.58 24.69 -2.83
CA SER A 3 8.55 23.73 -2.46
C SER A 3 7.91 23.22 -3.75
N ILE A 4 8.05 21.93 -4.04
CA ILE A 4 7.33 21.29 -5.15
C ILE A 4 5.83 21.61 -5.05
N SER A 5 5.24 22.05 -6.16
CA SER A 5 3.81 22.34 -6.18
C SER A 5 3.01 21.04 -6.02
N ARG A 6 1.78 21.11 -5.50
CA ARG A 6 0.91 19.92 -5.37
C ARG A 6 0.68 19.22 -6.71
N SER A 7 0.46 19.98 -7.78
CA SER A 7 0.24 19.45 -9.12
C SER A 7 1.48 18.75 -9.67
N GLU A 8 2.66 19.35 -9.47
CA GLU A 8 3.94 18.78 -9.90
C GLU A 8 4.28 17.51 -9.13
N PHE A 9 4.08 17.51 -7.80
CA PHE A 9 4.23 16.32 -6.97
C PHE A 9 3.33 15.18 -7.46
N LYS A 10 2.03 15.46 -7.68
CA LYS A 10 1.09 14.47 -8.18
C LYS A 10 1.50 13.94 -9.55
N TYR A 11 1.91 14.83 -10.46
CA TYR A 11 2.40 14.42 -11.77
C TYR A 11 3.58 13.46 -11.64
N GLN A 12 4.58 13.77 -10.82
CA GLN A 12 5.76 12.93 -10.64
C GLN A 12 5.40 11.54 -10.06
N ILE A 13 4.62 11.46 -8.97
CA ILE A 13 4.24 10.15 -8.39
C ILE A 13 3.29 9.32 -9.27
N GLN A 14 2.67 9.94 -10.28
CA GLN A 14 1.86 9.24 -11.27
C GLN A 14 2.69 8.65 -12.41
N HIS A 15 3.91 9.17 -12.63
CA HIS A 15 4.78 8.80 -13.74
C HIS A 15 6.08 8.08 -13.32
N ILE A 16 6.41 8.11 -12.02
CA ILE A 16 7.51 7.31 -11.46
C ILE A 16 7.27 5.81 -11.68
N ASP A 17 8.36 5.04 -11.76
CA ASP A 17 8.31 3.58 -11.83
C ASP A 17 7.48 3.00 -10.66
N PRO A 18 6.71 1.91 -10.87
CA PRO A 18 5.86 1.37 -9.81
C PRO A 18 6.66 0.89 -8.59
N ILE A 19 7.85 0.32 -8.81
CA ILE A 19 8.72 -0.15 -7.72
C ILE A 19 9.25 1.06 -6.97
N ASP A 20 9.75 2.08 -7.69
CA ASP A 20 10.22 3.32 -7.06
C ASP A 20 9.10 4.02 -6.27
N PHE A 21 7.83 3.90 -6.68
CA PHE A 21 6.71 4.41 -5.90
C PHE A 21 6.49 3.62 -4.59
N GLU A 22 6.68 2.30 -4.60
CA GLU A 22 6.66 1.47 -3.39
C GLU A 22 7.79 1.87 -2.43
N GLU A 23 9.00 2.06 -2.96
CA GLU A 23 10.17 2.54 -2.19
C GLU A 23 9.90 3.93 -1.61
N PHE A 24 9.36 4.85 -2.41
CA PHE A 24 9.00 6.19 -1.95
C PHE A 24 7.99 6.15 -0.79
N VAL A 25 6.95 5.32 -0.88
CA VAL A 25 5.98 5.16 0.20
C VAL A 25 6.65 4.57 1.45
N ALA A 26 7.51 3.56 1.30
CA ALA A 26 8.25 3.00 2.41
C ALA A 26 9.14 4.05 3.10
N ASP A 27 9.80 4.92 2.33
CA ASP A 27 10.63 5.99 2.84
C ASP A 27 9.81 7.05 3.60
N VAL A 28 8.61 7.40 3.11
CA VAL A 28 7.70 8.31 3.81
C VAL A 28 7.32 7.77 5.19
N TRP A 29 7.04 6.47 5.32
CA TRP A 29 6.76 5.86 6.63
C TRP A 29 8.01 5.78 7.50
N SER A 30 9.15 5.41 6.93
CA SER A 30 10.44 5.35 7.63
C SER A 30 10.81 6.69 8.27
N HIS A 31 10.64 7.79 7.53
CA HIS A 31 10.92 9.12 8.05
C HIS A 31 9.93 9.58 9.12
N ARG A 32 8.75 8.98 9.18
CA ARG A 32 7.78 9.15 10.28
C ARG A 32 8.10 8.28 11.49
N GLY A 33 9.25 7.60 11.50
CA GLY A 33 9.77 6.81 12.62
C GLY A 33 9.34 5.34 12.61
N TRP A 34 8.71 4.86 11.54
CA TRP A 34 8.38 3.45 11.40
C TRP A 34 9.60 2.67 10.93
N LYS A 35 9.71 1.40 11.32
CA LYS A 35 10.62 0.46 10.66
C LYS A 35 9.88 -0.17 9.49
N THR A 36 10.32 0.10 8.26
CA THR A 36 9.69 -0.44 7.05
C THR A 36 10.50 -1.58 6.43
N SER A 37 9.81 -2.45 5.71
CA SER A 37 10.39 -3.44 4.82
C SER A 37 9.51 -3.59 3.59
N LEU A 38 10.12 -3.52 2.41
CA LEU A 38 9.46 -3.88 1.16
C LEU A 38 9.24 -5.38 1.10
N THR A 39 8.18 -5.79 0.46
CA THR A 39 7.83 -7.19 0.30
C THR A 39 7.80 -7.55 -1.18
N SER A 40 8.16 -8.79 -1.51
CA SER A 40 8.21 -9.24 -2.89
C SER A 40 6.87 -9.85 -3.29
N ALA A 41 6.28 -9.35 -4.40
CA ALA A 41 4.97 -9.71 -4.95
C ALA A 41 4.66 -11.23 -5.09
N SER A 42 5.63 -12.11 -4.93
CA SER A 42 5.46 -13.56 -5.01
C SER A 42 5.00 -14.24 -3.72
N HIS A 43 5.03 -13.59 -2.55
CA HIS A 43 4.83 -14.28 -1.26
C HIS A 43 3.91 -13.58 -0.23
N ASP A 44 3.44 -12.36 -0.48
CA ASP A 44 2.85 -11.47 0.54
C ASP A 44 1.36 -11.11 0.30
N ARG A 45 0.67 -11.86 -0.57
CA ARG A 45 -0.74 -11.60 -0.97
C ARG A 45 -0.94 -10.20 -1.55
N GLY A 46 0.12 -9.62 -2.11
CA GLY A 46 0.09 -8.34 -2.79
C GLY A 46 0.46 -7.14 -1.92
N ILE A 47 0.68 -7.29 -0.61
CA ILE A 47 1.23 -6.19 0.19
C ILE A 47 2.59 -5.79 -0.38
N ASP A 48 2.88 -4.49 -0.40
CA ASP A 48 4.15 -3.98 -0.95
C ASP A 48 5.06 -3.48 0.17
N VAL A 49 4.50 -2.96 1.28
CA VAL A 49 5.27 -2.47 2.43
C VAL A 49 4.68 -2.97 3.75
N ILE A 50 5.54 -3.48 4.63
CA ILE A 50 5.22 -3.70 6.05
C ILE A 50 5.90 -2.61 6.86
N ALA A 51 5.11 -1.88 7.67
CA ALA A 51 5.62 -0.87 8.59
C ALA A 51 5.36 -1.30 10.03
N THR A 52 6.39 -1.27 10.87
CA THR A 52 6.30 -1.63 12.29
C THR A 52 6.71 -0.47 13.19
N TRP A 53 5.93 -0.22 14.23
CA TRP A 53 6.21 0.77 15.25
C TRP A 53 6.41 0.06 16.59
N ASN A 54 7.59 0.23 17.19
CA ASN A 54 7.94 -0.37 18.48
C ASN A 54 7.91 0.70 19.58
N GLY A 55 6.72 1.21 19.88
CA GLY A 55 6.47 2.15 20.97
C GLY A 55 6.01 1.45 22.24
N VAL A 56 5.38 2.20 23.14
CA VAL A 56 4.72 1.64 24.35
C VAL A 56 3.68 0.58 23.96
N ILE A 57 3.00 0.78 22.84
CA ILE A 57 2.13 -0.21 22.19
C ILE A 57 2.72 -0.46 20.81
N SER A 58 3.10 -1.72 20.55
CA SER A 58 3.56 -2.14 19.23
C SER A 58 2.42 -2.04 18.21
N ARG A 59 2.76 -1.64 16.98
CA ARG A 59 1.82 -1.63 15.86
C ARG A 59 2.46 -2.16 14.59
N LYS A 60 1.70 -2.84 13.75
CA LYS A 60 2.09 -3.29 12.41
C LYS A 60 1.03 -2.85 11.39
N GLU A 61 1.47 -2.07 10.41
CA GLU A 61 0.66 -1.66 9.28
C GLU A 61 1.10 -2.44 8.04
N ALA A 62 0.12 -3.01 7.33
CA ALA A 62 0.32 -3.63 6.02
C ALA A 62 -0.16 -2.65 4.95
N ILE A 63 0.73 -2.27 4.04
CA ILE A 63 0.50 -1.19 3.08
C ILE A 63 0.54 -1.76 1.66
N GLN A 64 -0.57 -1.63 0.96
CA GLN A 64 -0.62 -1.77 -0.49
C GLN A 64 -0.38 -0.41 -1.14
N VAL A 65 0.43 -0.40 -2.18
CA VAL A 65 0.72 0.76 -3.02
C VAL A 65 0.14 0.52 -4.42
N LYS A 66 -0.53 1.54 -4.97
CA LYS A 66 -1.13 1.55 -6.31
C LYS A 66 -0.76 2.81 -7.06
N ARG A 67 0.28 2.73 -7.89
CA ARG A 67 0.62 3.79 -8.84
C ARG A 67 -0.40 3.77 -9.99
N TYR A 68 -1.23 4.80 -10.10
CA TYR A 68 -2.22 4.98 -11.16
C TYR A 68 -2.17 6.41 -11.69
N GLN A 69 -2.36 6.58 -12.99
CA GLN A 69 -2.33 7.91 -13.61
C GLN A 69 -3.70 8.57 -13.53
N SER A 70 -4.74 7.85 -13.98
CA SER A 70 -6.10 8.39 -14.07
C SER A 70 -7.16 7.46 -13.47
N GLU A 71 -6.83 6.18 -13.34
CA GLU A 71 -7.67 5.14 -12.79
C GLU A 71 -7.89 5.38 -11.30
N LYS A 72 -9.08 5.04 -10.82
CA LYS A 72 -9.41 5.10 -9.41
C LYS A 72 -9.34 3.71 -8.80
N VAL A 73 -8.86 3.63 -7.56
CA VAL A 73 -8.95 2.40 -6.77
C VAL A 73 -10.44 2.07 -6.55
N GLY A 74 -10.80 0.84 -6.91
CA GLY A 74 -12.16 0.33 -6.89
C GLY A 74 -12.51 -0.43 -5.61
N SER A 75 -13.81 -0.61 -5.37
CA SER A 75 -14.33 -1.39 -4.23
C SER A 75 -13.74 -2.80 -4.12
N ARG A 76 -13.53 -3.46 -5.27
CA ARG A 76 -13.00 -4.82 -5.30
C ARG A 76 -11.60 -4.89 -4.69
N GLU A 77 -10.74 -3.94 -5.01
CA GLU A 77 -9.39 -3.89 -4.46
C GLU A 77 -9.43 -3.68 -2.94
N VAL A 78 -10.26 -2.74 -2.48
CA VAL A 78 -10.42 -2.50 -1.03
C VAL A 78 -10.92 -3.75 -0.31
N GLN A 79 -11.88 -4.49 -0.86
CA GLN A 79 -12.35 -5.75 -0.29
C GLN A 79 -11.26 -6.82 -0.23
N THR A 80 -10.46 -6.94 -1.29
CA THR A 80 -9.34 -7.88 -1.32
C THR A 80 -8.34 -7.59 -0.20
N TYR A 81 -7.89 -6.35 -0.08
CA TYR A 81 -6.88 -5.99 0.93
C TYR A 81 -7.44 -5.91 2.34
N GLY A 82 -8.71 -5.55 2.51
CA GLY A 82 -9.39 -5.56 3.80
C GLY A 82 -9.51 -6.96 4.43
N SER A 83 -9.27 -8.02 3.67
CA SER A 83 -9.25 -9.39 4.20
C SER A 83 -7.94 -9.78 4.90
N ILE A 84 -6.87 -8.97 4.75
CA ILE A 84 -5.53 -9.30 5.23
C ILE A 84 -5.42 -9.48 6.74
N PRO A 85 -6.05 -8.66 7.61
CA PRO A 85 -5.97 -8.84 9.06
C PRO A 85 -6.53 -10.19 9.54
N TYR A 86 -7.39 -10.83 8.74
CA TYR A 86 -7.94 -12.16 9.06
C TYR A 86 -7.02 -13.31 8.62
N GLN A 87 -5.99 -13.02 7.83
CA GLN A 87 -5.10 -14.00 7.20
C GLN A 87 -3.67 -13.90 7.73
N GLU A 88 -3.29 -12.73 8.23
CA GLU A 88 -1.98 -12.48 8.83
C GLU A 88 -2.11 -12.10 10.29
N PRO A 89 -1.63 -12.96 11.21
CA PRO A 89 -1.55 -12.56 12.60
C PRO A 89 -0.67 -11.31 12.74
N ASP A 90 -1.05 -10.47 13.70
CA ASP A 90 -0.34 -9.26 14.11
C ASP A 90 -0.45 -8.05 13.16
N VAL A 91 -1.23 -8.08 12.07
CA VAL A 91 -1.51 -6.86 11.29
C VAL A 91 -2.64 -6.08 11.95
N ASP A 92 -2.32 -4.90 12.50
CA ASP A 92 -3.29 -4.04 13.20
C ASP A 92 -4.09 -3.15 12.25
N THR A 93 -3.52 -2.81 11.10
CA THR A 93 -4.12 -1.87 10.15
C THR A 93 -3.68 -2.20 8.73
N VAL A 94 -4.64 -2.17 7.81
CA VAL A 94 -4.35 -2.17 6.37
C VAL A 94 -4.46 -0.75 5.84
N ILE A 95 -3.52 -0.37 4.99
CA ILE A 95 -3.49 0.91 4.31
C ILE A 95 -3.40 0.66 2.81
N ILE A 96 -4.21 1.36 2.03
CA ILE A 96 -4.04 1.44 0.59
C ILE A 96 -3.57 2.85 0.26
N VAL A 97 -2.40 2.95 -0.36
CA VAL A 97 -1.81 4.18 -0.87
C VAL A 97 -1.94 4.20 -2.39
N THR A 98 -2.38 5.31 -2.97
CA THR A 98 -2.41 5.46 -4.43
C THR A 98 -1.95 6.83 -4.87
N SER A 99 -1.27 6.90 -6.03
CA SER A 99 -0.94 8.18 -6.68
C SER A 99 -2.13 8.85 -7.37
N SER A 100 -3.26 8.15 -7.49
CA SER A 100 -4.52 8.69 -8.01
C SER A 100 -5.51 8.94 -6.87
N SER A 101 -6.74 8.45 -6.98
CA SER A 101 -7.85 8.66 -6.05
C SER A 101 -8.67 7.37 -5.87
N PHE A 102 -9.55 7.37 -4.87
CA PHE A 102 -10.49 6.29 -4.63
C PHE A 102 -11.84 6.61 -5.24
N SER A 103 -12.56 5.60 -5.72
CA SER A 103 -13.98 5.75 -6.03
C SER A 103 -14.80 5.96 -4.74
N GLN A 104 -15.97 6.61 -4.83
CA GLN A 104 -16.85 6.77 -3.66
C GLN A 104 -17.27 5.43 -3.03
N PRO A 105 -17.64 4.39 -3.82
CA PRO A 105 -17.93 3.08 -3.25
C PRO A 105 -16.72 2.42 -2.59
N ALA A 106 -15.49 2.68 -3.07
CA ALA A 106 -14.28 2.18 -2.44
C ALA A 106 -14.05 2.81 -1.07
N GLN A 107 -14.26 4.13 -0.94
CA GLN A 107 -14.14 4.84 0.34
C GLN A 107 -15.14 4.30 1.38
N LYS A 108 -16.42 4.13 1.00
CA LYS A 108 -17.43 3.56 1.90
C LYS A 108 -17.03 2.17 2.40
N ILE A 109 -16.55 1.30 1.51
CA ILE A 109 -16.13 -0.05 1.89
C ILE A 109 -14.86 -0.01 2.75
N ALA A 110 -13.96 0.94 2.50
CA ALA A 110 -12.76 1.10 3.31
C ALA A 110 -13.12 1.43 4.76
N ASP A 111 -14.10 2.31 4.97
CA ASP A 111 -14.63 2.63 6.29
C ASP A 111 -15.28 1.40 6.94
N ASP A 112 -16.13 0.67 6.20
CA ASP A 112 -16.81 -0.54 6.69
C ASP A 112 -15.81 -1.65 7.10
N LEU A 113 -14.65 -1.74 6.42
CA LEU A 113 -13.62 -2.74 6.65
C LEU A 113 -12.42 -2.26 7.49
N ASN A 114 -12.47 -1.03 8.02
CA ASN A 114 -11.35 -0.40 8.74
C ASN A 114 -10.03 -0.40 7.94
N VAL A 115 -10.11 -0.16 6.64
CA VAL A 115 -8.96 0.03 5.75
C VAL A 115 -8.69 1.52 5.61
N LYS A 116 -7.47 1.97 5.94
CA LYS A 116 -7.09 3.36 5.71
C LYS A 116 -6.84 3.60 4.22
N THR A 117 -7.29 4.74 3.72
CA THR A 117 -7.05 5.16 2.33
C THR A 117 -6.21 6.42 2.30
N ILE A 118 -5.18 6.44 1.46
CA ILE A 118 -4.27 7.58 1.28
C ILE A 118 -4.12 7.80 -0.23
N ASN A 119 -4.68 8.91 -0.73
CA ASN A 119 -4.57 9.28 -2.15
C ASN A 119 -3.37 10.22 -2.39
N GLY A 120 -3.16 10.63 -3.65
CA GLY A 120 -2.03 11.50 -3.99
C GLY A 120 -2.05 12.88 -3.31
N ASP A 121 -3.24 13.43 -3.03
CA ASP A 121 -3.39 14.69 -2.29
C ASP A 121 -3.11 14.51 -0.79
N ASP A 122 -3.47 13.37 -0.20
CA ASP A 122 -3.16 13.03 1.19
C ASP A 122 -1.66 12.79 1.35
N LEU A 123 -1.05 12.07 0.41
CA LEU A 123 0.39 11.78 0.41
C LEU A 123 1.21 13.08 0.27
N TYR A 124 0.76 14.02 -0.56
CA TYR A 124 1.37 15.36 -0.64
C TYR A 124 1.35 16.09 0.71
N GLN A 125 0.23 16.02 1.45
CA GLN A 125 0.11 16.64 2.77
C GLN A 125 1.07 16.01 3.76
N ILE A 126 1.14 14.67 3.81
CA ILE A 126 2.06 13.93 4.67
C ILE A 126 3.52 14.35 4.40
N VAL A 127 3.92 14.39 3.13
CA VAL A 127 5.29 14.77 2.72
C VAL A 127 5.61 16.21 3.14
N ARG A 128 4.66 17.13 2.96
CA ARG A 128 4.83 18.54 3.30
C ARG A 128 4.93 18.79 4.80
N GLU A 129 4.11 18.14 5.61
CA GLU A 129 4.07 18.34 7.07
C GLU A 129 5.31 17.79 7.76
N ASN A 130 5.90 16.73 7.21
CA ASN A 130 7.09 16.08 7.76
C ASN A 130 8.40 16.66 7.18
N SER A 131 8.34 17.76 6.42
CA SER A 131 9.50 18.41 5.76
C SER A 131 10.37 17.43 4.94
N LEU A 132 9.74 16.44 4.30
CA LEU A 132 10.42 15.34 3.59
C LEU A 132 10.90 15.74 2.18
N SER A 133 11.26 17.00 1.97
CA SER A 133 11.69 17.51 0.67
C SER A 133 12.93 16.79 0.12
N SER A 134 13.78 16.24 0.98
CA SER A 134 14.94 15.45 0.55
C SER A 134 14.55 14.12 -0.10
N ILE A 135 13.46 13.48 0.33
CA ILE A 135 13.00 12.20 -0.26
C ILE A 135 12.40 12.44 -1.64
N VAL A 136 11.62 13.52 -1.77
CA VAL A 136 11.08 13.96 -3.07
C VAL A 136 12.21 14.17 -4.07
N ALA A 137 13.29 14.83 -3.64
CA ALA A 137 14.45 15.05 -4.51
C ALA A 137 15.17 13.74 -4.90
N THR A 138 15.26 12.76 -3.98
CA THR A 138 15.88 11.47 -4.27
C THR A 138 15.11 10.67 -5.31
N HIS A 139 13.77 10.64 -5.21
CA HIS A 139 12.93 9.74 -5.99
C HIS A 139 12.29 10.39 -7.22
N LEU A 140 12.02 11.69 -7.17
CA LEU A 140 11.15 12.35 -8.15
C LEU A 140 11.86 13.41 -9.02
N GLU A 141 13.09 13.80 -8.68
CA GLU A 141 13.86 14.78 -9.47
C GLU A 141 14.82 14.14 -10.50
N LEU A 142 14.89 12.80 -10.58
CA LEU A 142 15.83 12.10 -11.47
C LEU A 142 15.39 12.02 -12.94
N ASP A 143 14.10 12.17 -13.24
CA ASP A 143 13.59 12.02 -14.62
C ASP A 143 13.88 13.22 -15.53
N ASN A 144 14.21 14.39 -14.97
CA ASN A 144 14.41 15.62 -15.75
C ASN A 144 15.81 15.77 -16.38
N ARG A 145 16.69 14.76 -16.29
CA ARG A 145 18.05 14.83 -16.87
C ARG A 145 18.28 13.98 -18.12
N SER A 146 17.33 13.15 -18.55
CA SER A 146 17.56 12.21 -19.67
C SER A 146 16.99 12.62 -21.05
N GLU A 147 16.15 13.65 -21.18
CA GLU A 147 15.47 13.93 -22.47
C GLU A 147 16.08 15.06 -23.33
N ASN A 148 17.24 15.62 -22.96
CA ASN A 148 17.86 16.71 -23.74
C ASN A 148 19.23 16.36 -24.34
N ALA A 149 19.41 15.11 -24.75
CA ALA A 149 20.54 14.72 -25.59
C ALA A 149 20.12 13.75 -26.70
N THR A 150 20.11 14.28 -27.93
CA THR A 150 20.28 13.59 -29.23
C THR A 150 19.03 13.34 -30.06
N GLU A 151 18.50 14.39 -30.69
CA GLU A 151 18.09 14.32 -32.10
C GLU A 151 19.32 14.61 -32.97
N ILE A 152 19.78 13.66 -33.79
CA ILE A 152 20.09 13.80 -35.24
C ILE A 152 20.20 12.37 -35.82
N GLY A 153 19.33 11.98 -36.76
CA GLY A 153 19.54 10.72 -37.51
C GLY A 153 18.36 10.15 -38.27
N THR A 154 17.80 10.91 -39.20
CA THR A 154 16.88 10.50 -40.28
C THR A 154 17.20 9.12 -40.89
N SER A 155 16.22 8.22 -41.01
CA SER A 155 15.97 7.51 -42.27
C SER A 155 14.61 6.81 -42.32
N ASN A 156 13.82 7.20 -43.33
CA ASN A 156 12.61 6.52 -43.77
C ASN A 156 12.94 5.14 -44.38
N ASN A 157 12.03 4.17 -44.23
CA ASN A 157 11.66 3.30 -45.36
C ASN A 157 10.33 2.58 -45.12
N THR A 158 9.35 2.97 -45.94
CA THR A 158 8.12 2.25 -46.25
C THR A 158 8.44 1.14 -47.24
N HIS A 159 8.10 -0.13 -46.99
CA HIS A 159 7.91 -1.13 -48.04
C HIS A 159 6.68 -2.01 -47.74
N SER A 160 5.78 -1.97 -48.70
CA SER A 160 4.54 -2.72 -48.85
C SER A 160 4.75 -4.10 -49.47
N ALA A 161 3.73 -4.94 -49.29
CA ALA A 161 3.22 -5.97 -50.22
C ALA A 161 3.74 -7.43 -50.14
N GLN A 162 2.81 -8.30 -49.73
CA GLN A 162 2.18 -9.38 -50.53
C GLN A 162 3.03 -10.54 -51.10
N SER A 163 2.67 -11.78 -50.70
CA SER A 163 2.63 -13.06 -51.47
C SER A 163 2.79 -14.20 -50.43
N GLY A 164 2.07 -15.32 -50.38
CA GLY A 164 1.32 -16.07 -51.37
C GLY A 164 1.70 -17.56 -51.26
N ILE A 165 0.75 -18.40 -50.82
CA ILE A 165 0.47 -19.77 -51.32
C ILE A 165 1.36 -20.96 -50.85
N SER A 166 0.72 -21.81 -50.01
CA SER A 166 0.69 -23.30 -49.88
C SER A 166 1.94 -24.18 -50.07
N ASN A 167 2.15 -25.13 -49.13
CA ASN A 167 1.85 -26.55 -49.39
C ASN A 167 1.95 -27.44 -48.13
N SER A 168 1.09 -28.47 -48.18
CA SER A 168 0.86 -29.61 -47.30
C SER A 168 2.01 -30.63 -47.22
N ALA A 169 2.16 -31.32 -46.08
CA ALA A 169 2.12 -32.80 -45.96
C ALA A 169 2.60 -33.33 -44.57
N SER A 170 1.64 -33.90 -43.82
CA SER A 170 1.65 -35.18 -43.06
C SER A 170 2.90 -35.69 -42.31
N LEU A 171 2.79 -35.99 -40.99
CA LEU A 171 2.44 -37.30 -40.37
C LEU A 171 2.46 -37.19 -38.81
N PRO A 172 1.85 -38.14 -38.07
CA PRO A 172 1.29 -37.94 -36.72
C PRO A 172 2.08 -38.63 -35.59
N GLU A 173 1.89 -38.23 -34.32
CA GLU A 173 1.89 -39.15 -33.16
C GLU A 173 1.43 -38.43 -31.86
N GLU A 174 0.75 -39.19 -31.01
CA GLU A 174 0.84 -39.16 -29.52
C GLU A 174 -0.15 -38.34 -28.64
N ASN A 175 -1.34 -38.94 -28.45
CA ASN A 175 -1.84 -39.46 -27.16
C ASN A 175 -1.57 -38.69 -25.84
N ARG A 176 -2.60 -38.03 -25.26
CA ARG A 176 -2.92 -38.17 -23.82
C ARG A 176 -4.30 -37.62 -23.40
N ARG A 177 -5.23 -38.56 -23.18
CA ARG A 177 -6.33 -38.64 -22.19
C ARG A 177 -6.72 -37.36 -21.42
N GLU A 178 -7.92 -36.84 -21.70
CA GLU A 178 -8.72 -36.05 -20.76
C GLU A 178 -9.79 -36.95 -20.11
N SER A 179 -9.85 -36.93 -18.79
CA SER A 179 -10.93 -37.53 -17.99
C SER A 179 -11.84 -36.43 -17.44
N THR A 180 -12.98 -36.25 -18.08
CA THR A 180 -14.10 -35.42 -17.64
C THR A 180 -14.74 -36.02 -16.41
N ILE A 181 -14.62 -35.37 -15.25
CA ILE A 181 -15.46 -35.63 -14.07
C ILE A 181 -16.53 -34.56 -14.01
N GLN A 182 -17.77 -34.98 -14.25
CA GLN A 182 -18.97 -34.21 -13.93
C GLN A 182 -19.16 -34.24 -12.41
N HIS A 183 -19.41 -33.09 -11.79
CA HIS A 183 -20.07 -33.06 -10.49
C HIS A 183 -21.18 -32.01 -10.45
N THR A 184 -22.30 -32.52 -9.99
CA THR A 184 -23.64 -31.97 -9.91
C THR A 184 -23.83 -31.05 -8.71
N THR A 185 -24.70 -30.06 -8.91
CA THR A 185 -25.31 -29.20 -7.91
C THR A 185 -26.01 -29.98 -6.79
N SER A 186 -25.73 -29.65 -5.52
CA SER A 186 -26.75 -29.71 -4.47
C SER A 186 -26.53 -28.63 -3.41
N THR A 187 -27.62 -27.96 -3.11
CA THR A 187 -27.81 -26.87 -2.16
C THR A 187 -28.05 -27.47 -0.78
N GLN A 188 -27.34 -27.01 0.25
CA GLN A 188 -27.79 -27.18 1.63
C GLN A 188 -27.38 -25.96 2.47
N THR A 189 -28.38 -25.13 2.76
CA THR A 189 -28.37 -24.04 3.72
C THR A 189 -28.50 -24.60 5.14
N ASP A 190 -27.45 -24.52 5.94
CA ASP A 190 -27.54 -24.61 7.40
C ASP A 190 -27.22 -23.23 7.99
N SER A 191 -28.18 -22.69 8.72
CA SER A 191 -28.09 -21.40 9.40
C SER A 191 -27.38 -21.62 10.74
N ILE A 192 -26.20 -21.00 10.92
CA ILE A 192 -25.49 -20.98 12.19
C ILE A 192 -25.89 -19.71 12.95
N GLU A 193 -26.68 -19.87 14.01
CA GLU A 193 -27.01 -18.79 14.94
C GLU A 193 -25.84 -18.58 15.92
N LEU A 194 -25.20 -17.40 15.87
CA LEU A 194 -24.12 -17.02 16.79
C LEU A 194 -24.67 -16.72 18.19
N PRO A 195 -24.00 -17.14 19.28
CA PRO A 195 -24.43 -16.82 20.64
C PRO A 195 -24.28 -15.32 20.92
N LYS A 196 -25.35 -14.70 21.44
CA LYS A 196 -25.34 -13.31 21.89
C LYS A 196 -24.42 -13.14 23.10
N LEU A 197 -23.44 -12.25 22.99
CA LEU A 197 -22.63 -11.82 24.13
C LEU A 197 -23.48 -10.96 25.09
N PRO A 198 -23.24 -11.05 26.42
CA PRO A 198 -23.99 -10.30 27.41
C PRO A 198 -23.66 -8.79 27.32
N GLU A 199 -24.69 -7.97 27.17
CA GLU A 199 -24.64 -6.53 27.36
C GLU A 199 -24.50 -6.24 28.86
N ASP A 200 -23.26 -6.15 29.34
CA ASP A 200 -22.96 -5.67 30.69
C ASP A 200 -22.40 -4.24 30.61
N GLU A 201 -23.19 -3.29 31.15
CA GLU A 201 -22.91 -1.85 31.29
C GLU A 201 -21.64 -1.50 32.10
N THR A 202 -20.86 -2.49 32.52
CA THR A 202 -19.62 -2.28 33.27
C THR A 202 -18.45 -1.78 32.40
N MET A 203 -18.51 -1.94 31.06
CA MET A 203 -17.44 -1.50 30.14
C MET A 203 -17.26 0.03 30.08
N GLY A 204 -18.31 0.82 30.30
CA GLY A 204 -18.22 2.28 30.26
C GLY A 204 -17.35 2.89 31.36
N LYS A 205 -17.18 2.19 32.50
CA LYS A 205 -16.39 2.69 33.63
C LYS A 205 -14.92 2.30 33.58
N VAL A 206 -14.59 1.18 32.92
CA VAL A 206 -13.21 0.70 32.78
C VAL A 206 -12.41 1.62 31.84
N PHE A 207 -13.02 2.13 30.77
CA PHE A 207 -12.37 3.08 29.87
C PHE A 207 -12.09 4.45 30.52
N LEU A 208 -12.92 4.90 31.47
CA LEU A 208 -12.72 6.18 32.15
C LEU A 208 -11.51 6.14 33.11
N LEU A 209 -11.26 5.02 33.78
CA LEU A 209 -10.15 4.86 34.71
C LEU A 209 -8.78 4.77 34.00
N ILE A 210 -8.71 4.14 32.83
CA ILE A 210 -7.49 4.08 32.02
C ILE A 210 -7.16 5.47 31.43
N GLY A 211 -8.17 6.26 31.07
CA GLY A 211 -7.99 7.61 30.54
C GLY A 211 -7.50 8.65 31.55
N VAL A 212 -7.80 8.49 32.85
CA VAL A 212 -7.43 9.46 33.90
C VAL A 212 -6.03 9.21 34.47
N LEU A 213 -5.48 7.99 34.34
CA LEU A 213 -4.18 7.63 34.91
C LEU A 213 -2.96 8.20 34.15
N LEU A 214 -3.13 8.70 32.91
CA LEU A 214 -2.03 9.26 32.11
C LEU A 214 -1.76 10.76 32.37
N LEU A 215 -2.48 11.41 33.29
CA LEU A 215 -2.42 12.87 33.48
C LEU A 215 -1.64 13.36 34.70
N VAL A 216 -0.88 12.51 35.42
CA VAL A 216 -0.16 12.93 36.63
C VAL A 216 1.36 12.68 36.56
N SER A 217 2.06 13.75 36.18
CA SER A 217 3.40 14.16 36.65
C SER A 217 4.64 13.34 36.28
N VAL A 218 5.36 13.82 35.26
CA VAL A 218 6.82 13.66 35.13
C VAL A 218 7.50 14.77 35.95
N PRO A 219 8.42 14.49 36.90
CA PRO A 219 9.41 15.47 37.35
C PRO A 219 10.78 15.16 36.74
N THR A 220 11.17 16.05 35.83
CA THR A 220 12.51 16.59 35.56
C THR A 220 13.73 15.86 36.14
N LEU A 221 14.53 15.27 35.26
CA LEU A 221 15.94 14.95 35.49
C LEU A 221 16.79 16.23 35.34
N LEU A 222 17.82 16.35 36.19
CA LEU A 222 19.06 17.14 36.07
C LEU A 222 19.20 18.24 37.15
N ILE A 223 20.11 18.00 38.12
CA ILE A 223 21.12 18.96 38.63
C ILE A 223 22.02 18.27 39.69
N LEU A 224 23.33 18.35 39.43
CA LEU A 224 24.50 18.25 40.32
C LEU A 224 25.11 16.88 40.70
N ILE A 225 26.04 16.50 39.82
CA ILE A 225 27.35 15.93 40.14
C ILE A 225 28.08 16.85 41.15
N PHE A 226 28.62 16.30 42.23
CA PHE A 226 29.79 16.69 43.08
C PHE A 226 29.55 15.98 44.43
N GLY A 227 30.19 14.85 44.77
CA GLY A 227 31.60 14.77 45.13
C GLY A 227 31.79 15.12 46.61
N THR A 228 32.12 14.13 47.46
CA THR A 228 33.12 14.14 48.57
C THR A 228 32.75 13.23 49.75
N ALA A 229 33.79 12.59 50.26
CA ALA A 229 33.89 11.70 51.42
C ALA A 229 33.31 12.28 52.72
N ILE A 230 32.73 11.42 53.56
CA ILE A 230 33.33 10.79 54.75
C ILE A 230 32.40 9.66 55.21
#